data_AF-A0AAU8RT79-F1
#
_entry.id   AF-A0AAU8RT79-F1
#
_cell.length_a   1.000
_cell.length_b   1.000
_cell.length_c   1.000
_cell.angle_alpha   90.00
_cell.angle_beta   90.00
_cell.angle_gamma   90.00
#
_symmetry.space_group_name_H-M   'P 1'
#
loop_
_entity.id
_entity.type
_entity.pdbx_description
1 polymer ?
#
loop_
_entity_poly.entity_id
_entity_poly.type
_entity_poly.pdbx_seq_one_letter_code
_entity_poly.pdbx_strand_id
1 'polypeptide(L)'
;MAKITNNGRNPLHLPDGTFLPLGEEVEVKGWGKLKSHHLISALVEEGSLAVSDATDSREPEADKEVLFAKLKALGIEAGKNSSLKTLQERLIEAEAKAKEEAIAKLKEKGIDVGDDVTLEELQAELAKQP
;
A
#
# COMPACT_ATOMS: atom_id res chain seq x y z
N MET A 1 -10.39 13.40 -8.56
CA MET A 1 -11.81 13.22 -8.89
C MET A 1 -11.90 11.82 -9.46
N ALA A 2 -12.93 11.05 -9.15
CA ALA A 2 -13.01 9.66 -9.60
C ALA A 2 -14.36 9.39 -10.26
N LYS A 3 -14.39 8.53 -11.27
CA LYS A 3 -15.64 8.04 -11.84
C LYS A 3 -16.09 6.84 -11.04
N ILE A 4 -17.29 6.89 -10.51
CA ILE A 4 -17.85 5.88 -9.62
C ILE A 4 -19.06 5.28 -10.30
N THR A 5 -19.06 3.95 -10.39
CA THR A 5 -20.18 3.18 -10.92
C THR A 5 -20.84 2.42 -9.78
N ASN A 6 -22.15 2.54 -9.67
CA ASN A 6 -22.93 1.75 -8.72
C ASN A 6 -23.34 0.42 -9.35
N ASN A 7 -22.72 -0.67 -8.91
CA ASN A 7 -23.05 -2.05 -9.31
C ASN A 7 -24.02 -2.73 -8.33
N GLY A 8 -24.49 -1.99 -7.32
CA GLY A 8 -25.45 -2.48 -6.35
C GLY A 8 -26.86 -2.65 -6.94
N ARG A 9 -27.77 -3.17 -6.11
CA ARG A 9 -29.19 -3.37 -6.47
C ARG A 9 -30.05 -2.11 -6.38
N ASN A 10 -29.56 -1.05 -5.75
CA ASN A 10 -30.35 0.15 -5.45
C ASN A 10 -29.54 1.42 -5.77
N PRO A 11 -30.21 2.53 -6.14
CA PRO A 11 -29.53 3.81 -6.32
C PRO A 11 -28.94 4.28 -4.99
N LEU A 12 -27.72 4.79 -5.02
CA LEU A 12 -27.01 5.21 -3.81
C LEU A 12 -26.87 6.73 -3.79
N HIS A 13 -27.07 7.33 -2.62
CA HIS A 13 -26.65 8.71 -2.38
C HIS A 13 -25.36 8.69 -1.59
N LEU A 14 -24.34 9.38 -2.09
CA LEU A 14 -23.10 9.58 -1.38
C LEU A 14 -23.28 10.63 -0.28
N PRO A 15 -22.45 10.60 0.78
CA PRO A 15 -22.45 11.60 1.86
C PRO A 15 -22.25 13.04 1.37
N ASP A 16 -21.62 13.20 0.21
CA ASP A 16 -21.40 14.49 -0.46
C ASP A 16 -22.68 15.05 -1.13
N GLY A 17 -23.78 14.29 -1.11
CA GLY A 17 -25.02 14.62 -1.80
C GLY A 17 -25.06 14.17 -3.27
N THR A 18 -23.98 13.56 -3.77
CA THR A 18 -23.93 13.03 -5.13
C THR A 18 -24.83 11.80 -5.28
N PHE A 19 -25.66 11.79 -6.32
CA PHE A 19 -26.53 10.66 -6.68
C PHE A 19 -25.81 9.70 -7.61
N LEU A 20 -25.83 8.40 -7.29
CA LEU A 20 -25.27 7.32 -8.10
C LEU A 20 -26.40 6.41 -8.63
N PRO A 21 -26.79 6.55 -9.90
CA PRO A 21 -27.73 5.64 -10.56
C PRO A 21 -27.09 4.26 -10.76
N LEU A 22 -27.92 3.21 -10.90
CA LEU A 22 -27.41 1.85 -11.16
C LEU A 22 -26.73 1.78 -12.52
N GLY A 23 -25.53 1.21 -12.56
CA GLY A 23 -24.78 0.91 -13.77
C GLY A 23 -24.24 2.14 -14.52
N GLU A 24 -24.45 3.35 -14.02
CA GLU A 24 -23.94 4.58 -14.64
C GLU A 24 -22.68 5.08 -13.93
N GLU A 25 -21.69 5.48 -14.73
CA GLU A 25 -20.47 6.15 -14.23
C GLU A 25 -20.78 7.61 -13.90
N VAL A 26 -20.65 7.98 -12.64
CA VAL A 26 -20.81 9.36 -12.18
C VAL A 26 -19.48 9.89 -11.66
N GLU A 27 -19.09 11.09 -12.09
CA GLU A 27 -17.90 11.75 -11.59
C GLU A 27 -18.14 12.32 -10.20
N VAL A 28 -17.39 11.84 -9.21
CA VAL A 28 -17.46 12.28 -7.81
C VAL A 28 -16.25 13.14 -7.47
N LYS A 29 -16.53 14.39 -7.10
CA LYS A 29 -15.51 15.32 -6.59
C LYS A 29 -15.18 14.96 -5.14
N GLY A 30 -13.90 15.01 -4.77
CA GLY A 30 -13.48 14.67 -3.40
C GLY A 30 -13.46 13.17 -3.05
N TRP A 31 -13.51 12.27 -4.04
CA TRP A 31 -13.52 10.81 -3.82
C TRP A 31 -12.44 10.31 -2.85
N GLY A 32 -11.24 10.88 -2.86
CA GLY A 32 -10.17 10.51 -1.93
C GLY A 32 -10.57 10.62 -0.45
N LYS A 33 -11.39 11.60 -0.07
CA LYS A 33 -11.92 11.73 1.30
C LYS A 33 -13.10 10.80 1.55
N LEU A 34 -13.95 10.58 0.54
CA LEU A 34 -15.11 9.68 0.62
C LEU A 34 -14.68 8.22 0.77
N LYS A 35 -13.67 7.76 0.02
CA LYS A 35 -13.04 6.44 0.11
C LYS A 35 -12.51 6.14 1.51
N SER A 36 -12.12 7.15 2.28
CA SER A 36 -11.66 6.99 3.67
C SER A 36 -12.80 6.73 4.66
N HIS A 37 -14.07 6.96 4.27
CA HIS A 37 -15.20 6.67 5.12
C HIS A 37 -15.50 5.17 5.12
N HIS A 38 -15.48 4.53 6.30
CA HIS A 38 -15.63 3.08 6.46
C HIS A 38 -16.79 2.45 5.67
N LEU A 39 -17.97 3.09 5.61
CA LEU A 39 -19.10 2.59 4.81
C LEU A 39 -18.81 2.57 3.30
N ILE A 40 -18.16 3.62 2.79
CA ILE A 40 -17.80 3.72 1.36
C ILE A 40 -16.69 2.72 1.05
N SER A 41 -15.70 2.57 1.92
CA SER A 41 -14.65 1.57 1.76
C SER A 41 -15.23 0.16 1.69
N ALA A 42 -16.15 -0.17 2.61
CA ALA A 42 -16.83 -1.46 2.62
C ALA A 42 -17.66 -1.70 1.36
N LEU A 43 -18.37 -0.68 0.85
CA LEU A 43 -19.14 -0.77 -0.41
C LEU A 43 -18.25 -1.00 -1.64
N VAL A 44 -17.05 -0.43 -1.65
CA VAL A 44 -16.05 -0.67 -2.71
C VAL A 44 -15.44 -2.07 -2.57
N GLU A 45 -15.10 -2.50 -1.35
CA GLU A 45 -14.57 -3.85 -1.07
C GLU A 45 -15.60 -4.96 -1.36
N GLU A 46 -16.88 -4.70 -1.12
CA GLU A 46 -17.99 -5.61 -1.46
C GLU A 46 -18.23 -5.69 -2.98
N GLY A 47 -17.69 -4.75 -3.76
CA GLY A 47 -17.91 -4.65 -5.20
C GLY A 47 -19.22 -3.95 -5.60
N SER A 48 -19.97 -3.43 -4.63
CA SER A 48 -21.18 -2.62 -4.85
C SER A 48 -20.86 -1.27 -5.51
N LEU A 49 -19.64 -0.75 -5.32
CA LEU A 49 -19.13 0.45 -6.00
C LEU A 49 -17.84 0.14 -6.76
N ALA A 50 -17.83 0.38 -8.08
CA ALA A 50 -16.62 0.34 -8.87
C ALA A 50 -16.05 1.75 -9.02
N VAL A 51 -14.75 1.89 -8.82
CA VAL A 51 -14.02 3.15 -8.93
C VAL A 51 -13.13 3.09 -10.17
N SER A 52 -13.50 3.83 -11.20
CA SER A 52 -12.66 4.09 -12.37
C SER A 52 -11.98 5.43 -12.18
N ASP A 53 -10.91 5.44 -11.38
CA ASP A 53 -10.04 6.61 -11.28
C ASP A 53 -9.10 6.63 -12.49
N ALA A 54 -9.14 7.70 -13.29
CA ALA A 54 -8.22 7.88 -14.42
C ALA A 54 -6.76 8.13 -13.97
N THR A 55 -6.50 8.17 -12.67
CA THR A 55 -5.19 8.50 -12.05
C THR A 55 -4.76 7.55 -10.94
N ASP A 56 -5.59 6.59 -10.51
CA ASP A 56 -5.27 5.65 -9.43
C ASP A 56 -5.67 4.23 -9.82
N SER A 57 -5.06 3.70 -10.88
CA SER A 57 -4.90 2.25 -11.06
C SER A 57 -3.86 1.73 -10.06
N ARG A 58 -4.17 1.78 -8.77
CA ARG A 58 -3.53 0.91 -7.80
C ARG A 58 -4.60 0.00 -7.22
N GLU A 59 -4.83 -1.05 -7.98
CA GLU A 59 -5.60 -2.20 -7.54
C GLU A 59 -5.03 -2.68 -6.19
N PRO A 60 -5.87 -3.01 -5.21
CA PRO A 60 -5.40 -3.58 -3.94
C PRO A 60 -4.65 -4.91 -4.15
N GLU A 61 -4.80 -5.55 -5.31
CA GLU A 61 -3.98 -6.68 -5.74
C GLU A 61 -2.59 -6.25 -6.20
N ALA A 62 -2.46 -5.16 -6.96
CA ALA A 62 -1.15 -4.64 -7.37
C ALA A 62 -0.29 -4.23 -6.16
N ASP A 63 -0.89 -3.60 -5.14
CA ASP A 63 -0.15 -3.28 -3.90
C ASP A 63 0.28 -4.53 -3.12
N LYS A 64 -0.56 -5.59 -3.10
CA LYS A 64 -0.17 -6.89 -2.53
C LYS A 64 0.95 -7.53 -3.33
N GLU A 65 0.85 -7.57 -4.65
CA GLU A 65 1.85 -8.16 -5.54
C GLU A 65 3.18 -7.42 -5.45
N VAL A 66 3.17 -6.08 -5.36
CA VAL A 66 4.37 -5.28 -5.10
C VAL A 66 4.97 -5.61 -3.74
N LEU A 67 4.16 -5.77 -2.68
CA LEU A 67 4.65 -6.19 -1.36
C LEU A 67 5.19 -7.62 -1.38
N PHE A 68 4.55 -8.56 -2.06
CA PHE A 68 5.04 -9.92 -2.26
C PHE A 68 6.34 -9.94 -3.05
N ALA A 69 6.47 -9.13 -4.10
CA ALA A 69 7.68 -9.02 -4.89
C ALA A 69 8.83 -8.45 -4.06
N LYS A 70 8.59 -7.41 -3.25
CA LYS A 70 9.58 -6.85 -2.31
C LYS A 70 9.99 -7.84 -1.22
N LEU A 71 9.03 -8.52 -0.59
CA LEU A 71 9.30 -9.56 0.39
C LEU A 71 10.11 -10.70 -0.21
N LYS A 72 9.76 -11.15 -1.41
CA LYS A 72 10.48 -12.20 -2.12
C LYS A 72 11.89 -11.76 -2.53
N ALA A 73 12.08 -10.50 -2.93
CA ALA A 73 13.41 -9.94 -3.19
C ALA A 73 14.29 -9.92 -1.93
N LEU A 74 13.68 -9.72 -0.76
CA LEU A 74 14.33 -9.82 0.55
C LEU A 74 14.45 -11.27 1.07
N GLY A 75 14.04 -12.26 0.28
CA GLY A 75 14.11 -13.69 0.66
C GLY A 75 13.02 -14.14 1.63
N ILE A 76 11.96 -13.36 1.83
CA ILE A 76 10.85 -13.68 2.72
C ILE A 76 9.67 -14.21 1.92
N GLU A 77 9.36 -15.49 2.14
CA GLU A 77 8.17 -16.11 1.59
C GLU A 77 6.96 -15.76 2.45
N ALA A 78 6.07 -14.94 1.89
CA ALA A 78 4.75 -14.75 2.47
C ALA A 78 3.71 -15.63 1.76
N GLY A 79 2.71 -16.10 2.50
CA GLY A 79 1.64 -16.90 1.93
C GLY A 79 0.64 -16.02 1.17
N LYS A 80 0.11 -16.49 0.04
CA LYS A 80 -0.91 -15.77 -0.77
C LYS A 80 -2.17 -15.33 0.01
N ASN A 81 -2.44 -15.98 1.15
CA ASN A 81 -3.55 -15.64 2.05
C ASN A 81 -3.20 -14.62 3.13
N SER A 82 -1.97 -14.11 3.17
CA SER A 82 -1.54 -13.12 4.15
C SER A 82 -2.20 -11.76 3.87
N SER A 83 -2.75 -11.15 4.92
CA SER A 83 -3.32 -9.80 4.84
C SER A 83 -2.24 -8.77 4.50
N LEU A 84 -2.62 -7.68 3.82
CA LEU A 84 -1.73 -6.55 3.50
C LEU A 84 -0.92 -6.09 4.71
N LYS A 85 -1.59 -5.97 5.86
CA LYS A 85 -0.97 -5.60 7.14
C LYS A 85 0.18 -6.55 7.52
N THR A 86 -0.01 -7.85 7.39
CA THR A 86 1.01 -8.87 7.70
C THR A 86 2.18 -8.82 6.72
N LEU A 87 1.92 -8.56 5.44
CA LEU A 87 2.97 -8.39 4.42
C LEU A 87 3.83 -7.15 4.71
N GLN A 88 3.19 -6.03 5.05
CA GLN A 88 3.89 -4.80 5.44
C GLN A 88 4.73 -5.01 6.71
N GLU A 89 4.17 -5.67 7.73
CA GLU A 89 4.87 -5.93 8.99
C GLU A 89 6.11 -6.83 8.77
N ARG A 90 5.97 -7.88 7.95
CA ARG A 90 7.11 -8.73 7.54
C ARG A 90 8.17 -7.96 6.77
N LEU A 91 7.77 -7.01 5.94
CA LEU A 91 8.68 -6.20 5.15
C LEU A 91 9.45 -5.25 6.07
N ILE A 92 8.76 -4.60 7.01
CA ILE A 92 9.38 -3.71 8.00
C ILE A 92 10.33 -4.50 8.92
N GLU A 93 9.96 -5.70 9.35
CA GLU A 93 10.82 -6.55 10.18
C GLU A 93 12.09 -6.98 9.42
N ALA A 94 11.95 -7.35 8.14
CA ALA A 94 13.06 -7.68 7.25
C ALA A 94 14.02 -6.50 7.07
N GLU A 95 13.44 -5.35 6.77
CA GLU A 95 14.13 -4.09 6.60
C GLU A 95 14.84 -3.73 7.89
N ALA A 96 14.17 -3.75 9.05
CA ALA A 96 14.77 -3.47 10.34
C ALA A 96 15.95 -4.41 10.66
N LYS A 97 15.81 -5.71 10.38
CA LYS A 97 16.88 -6.69 10.58
C LYS A 97 18.08 -6.45 9.66
N ALA A 98 17.84 -6.14 8.38
CA ALA A 98 18.89 -5.76 7.45
C ALA A 98 19.58 -4.45 7.87
N LYS A 99 18.81 -3.53 8.45
CA LYS A 99 19.27 -2.24 8.96
C LYS A 99 20.17 -2.47 10.17
N GLU A 100 19.75 -3.29 11.13
CA GLU A 100 20.57 -3.72 12.28
C GLU A 100 21.82 -4.48 11.85
N GLU A 101 21.76 -5.41 10.91
CA GLU A 101 22.95 -6.12 10.41
C GLU A 101 23.93 -5.16 9.71
N ALA A 102 23.43 -4.20 8.93
CA ALA A 102 24.27 -3.18 8.30
C ALA A 102 24.92 -2.27 9.35
N ILE A 103 24.16 -1.81 10.35
CA ILE A 103 24.66 -1.01 11.47
C ILE A 103 25.69 -1.82 12.27
N ALA A 104 25.43 -3.10 12.56
CA ALA A 104 26.36 -3.97 13.28
C ALA A 104 27.67 -4.15 12.51
N LYS A 105 27.63 -4.37 11.19
CA LYS A 105 28.82 -4.46 10.34
C LYS A 105 29.59 -3.14 10.24
N LEU A 106 28.88 -2.01 10.15
CA LEU A 106 29.51 -0.69 10.12
C LEU A 106 30.14 -0.34 11.47
N LYS A 107 29.48 -0.69 12.58
CA LYS A 107 30.01 -0.54 13.93
C LYS A 107 31.21 -1.45 14.19
N GLU A 108 31.20 -2.69 13.69
CA GLU A 108 32.35 -3.59 13.74
C GLU A 108 33.55 -3.03 12.97
N LYS A 109 33.30 -2.31 11.86
CA LYS A 109 34.31 -1.56 11.11
C LYS A 109 34.66 -0.19 11.70
N GLY A 110 34.09 0.19 12.85
CA GLY A 110 34.41 1.43 13.58
C GLY A 110 33.70 2.69 13.09
N ILE A 111 32.60 2.54 12.34
CA ILE A 111 31.78 3.66 11.83
C ILE A 111 30.51 3.74 12.67
N ASP A 112 30.35 4.85 13.41
CA ASP A 112 29.14 5.12 14.20
C ASP A 112 28.12 5.81 13.27
N VAL A 113 27.10 5.05 12.86
CA VAL A 113 26.00 5.55 12.03
C VAL A 113 24.84 5.88 12.95
N GLY A 114 24.49 7.16 13.05
CA GLY A 114 23.37 7.60 13.88
C GLY A 114 22.03 7.05 13.36
N ASP A 115 21.07 6.81 14.26
CA ASP A 115 19.73 6.22 13.99
C ASP A 115 18.91 6.89 12.86
N ASP A 116 19.34 8.04 12.36
CA ASP A 116 18.66 8.84 11.34
C ASP A 116 18.95 8.40 9.89
N VAL A 117 19.91 7.48 9.66
CA VAL A 117 20.22 7.01 8.29
C VAL A 117 19.26 5.92 7.80
N THR A 118 18.91 6.04 6.53
CA THR A 118 18.01 5.08 5.86
C THR A 118 18.72 3.77 5.51
N LEU A 119 17.94 2.70 5.34
CA LEU A 119 18.44 1.38 4.92
C LEU A 119 19.27 1.43 3.66
N GLU A 120 18.84 2.26 2.71
CA GLU A 120 19.48 2.44 1.42
C GLU A 120 20.88 3.05 1.57
N GLU A 121 21.05 4.06 2.43
CA GLU A 121 22.37 4.64 2.72
C GLU A 121 23.27 3.65 3.46
N LEU A 122 22.75 2.97 4.48
CA LEU A 122 23.51 1.97 5.24
C LEU A 122 24.01 0.83 4.34
N GLN A 123 23.17 0.32 3.43
CA GLN A 123 23.55 -0.72 2.47
C GLN A 123 24.52 -0.21 1.40
N ALA A 124 24.32 1.01 0.90
CA ALA A 124 25.22 1.62 -0.08
C ALA A 124 26.62 1.90 0.51
N GLU A 125 26.69 2.36 1.76
CA GLU A 125 27.95 2.60 2.47
C GLU A 125 28.68 1.27 2.76
N LEU A 126 27.93 0.22 3.13
CA LEU A 126 28.48 -1.12 3.30
C LEU A 126 29.00 -1.71 1.98
N ALA A 127 28.32 -1.46 0.86
CA ALA A 127 28.70 -1.96 -0.47
C ALA A 127 29.82 -1.16 -1.16
N LYS A 128 30.02 0.11 -0.77
CA LYS A 128 31.17 0.93 -1.21
C LYS A 128 32.49 0.53 -0.55
N GLN A 129 32.43 -0.23 0.54
CA GLN A 129 33.61 -0.78 1.19
C GLN A 129 34.07 -2.04 0.43
N PRO A 130 35.28 -2.07 -0.15
CA PRO A 130 35.81 -3.24 -0.86
C PRO A 130 36.06 -4.44 0.07
#